data_AF-A0A7G8HC60-F1
#
_entry.id   AF-A0A7G8HC60-F1
#
_cell.length_a   1.000
_cell.length_b   1.000
_cell.length_c   1.000
_cell.angle_alpha   90.00
_cell.angle_beta   90.00
_cell.angle_gamma   90.00
#
_symmetry.space_group_name_H-M   'P 1'
#
loop_
_entity.id
_entity.type
_entity.pdbx_description
1 polymer ?
#
loop_
_entity_poly.entity_id
_entity_poly.type
_entity_poly.pdbx_seq_one_letter_code
_entity_poly.pdbx_strand_id
1 'polypeptide(L)' 'MLAVLRLSAAEWRFVLTSFSVKVAIFWLAQLVVCEWDPERRVCDVVEKGFLPCLITYGVMDFLVSPPLRRRWSR' A
#
# COMPACT_ATOMS: atom_id res chain seq x y z
N MET A 1 -6.57 11.80 -16.76
CA MET A 1 -6.91 10.89 -15.64
C MET A 1 -7.73 9.67 -16.10
N LEU A 2 -7.38 9.00 -17.21
CA LEU A 2 -8.15 7.87 -17.78
C LEU A 2 -7.34 6.55 -17.89
N ALA A 3 -6.11 6.53 -17.38
CA ALA A 3 -5.22 5.36 -17.48
C ALA A 3 -5.58 4.22 -16.49
N VAL A 4 -6.29 4.53 -15.40
CA VAL A 4 -6.67 3.54 -14.36
C VAL A 4 -7.77 2.59 -14.85
N LEU A 5 -8.57 3.00 -15.84
CA LEU A 5 -9.71 2.23 -16.36
C LEU A 5 -9.33 1.15 -17.39
N ARG A 6 -8.05 1.02 -17.77
CA ARG A 6 -7.58 0.01 -18.74
C ARG A 6 -6.60 -1.01 -18.13
N LEU A 7 -6.75 -1.35 -16.86
CA LEU A 7 -6.04 -2.51 -16.30
C LEU A 7 -6.80 -3.80 -16.64
N SER A 8 -6.08 -4.81 -17.16
CA SER A 8 -6.62 -6.16 -17.30
C SER A 8 -6.99 -6.75 -15.94
N ALA A 9 -7.94 -7.67 -15.87
CA ALA A 9 -8.34 -8.34 -14.63
C ALA A 9 -7.15 -8.97 -13.87
N ALA A 10 -6.13 -9.44 -14.59
CA ALA A 10 -4.90 -9.96 -14.00
C ALA A 10 -4.01 -8.86 -13.39
N GLU A 11 -3.91 -7.69 -14.05
CA GLU A 11 -3.17 -6.53 -13.53
C GLU A 11 -3.87 -5.99 -12.26
N TRP A 12 -5.20 -5.96 -12.26
CA TRP A 12 -6.00 -5.56 -11.10
C TRP A 12 -5.80 -6.47 -9.88
N ARG A 13 -5.80 -7.80 -10.09
CA ARG A 13 -5.53 -8.76 -9.00
C ARG A 13 -4.13 -8.58 -8.44
N PHE A 14 -3.14 -8.33 -9.29
CA PHE A 14 -1.76 -8.12 -8.85
C PHE A 14 -1.60 -6.82 -8.05
N VAL A 15 -2.19 -5.72 -8.53
CA VAL A 15 -2.16 -4.43 -7.83
C VAL A 15 -2.88 -4.52 -6.49
N LEU A 16 -4.06 -5.14 -6.45
CA LEU A 16 -4.79 -5.37 -5.19
C LEU A 16 -4.02 -6.25 -4.22
N THR A 17 -3.41 -7.35 -4.70
CA THR A 17 -2.63 -8.24 -3.81
C THR A 17 -1.38 -7.55 -3.28
N SER A 18 -0.62 -6.84 -4.12
CA SER A 18 0.55 -6.04 -3.69
C SER A 18 0.16 -4.98 -2.66
N PHE A 19 -0.91 -4.24 -2.94
CA PHE A 19 -1.43 -3.23 -2.02
C PHE A 19 -1.85 -3.86 -0.69
N SER A 20 -2.71 -4.89 -0.72
CA SER A 20 -3.19 -5.57 0.48
C SER A 20 -2.07 -6.19 1.32
N VAL A 21 -1.04 -6.74 0.69
CA VAL A 21 0.14 -7.27 1.42
C VAL A 21 0.89 -6.14 2.12
N LYS A 22 1.13 -5.01 1.45
CA LYS A 22 1.78 -3.85 2.09
C LYS A 22 0.95 -3.29 3.23
N VAL A 23 -0.37 -3.19 3.06
CA VAL A 23 -1.29 -2.79 4.13
C VAL A 23 -1.20 -3.74 5.31
N ALA A 24 -1.23 -5.06 5.07
CA ALA A 24 -1.14 -6.07 6.12
C ALA A 24 0.19 -6.00 6.88
N ILE A 25 1.32 -5.85 6.17
CA ILE A 25 2.64 -5.70 6.80
C ILE A 25 2.69 -4.45 7.67
N PHE A 26 2.19 -3.32 7.16
CA PHE A 26 2.21 -2.06 7.90
C PHE A 26 1.29 -2.13 9.14
N TRP A 27 0.13 -2.76 9.01
CA TRP A 27 -0.80 -3.00 10.11
C TRP A 27 -0.19 -3.89 11.20
N LEU A 28 0.48 -4.98 10.81
CA LEU A 28 1.19 -5.86 11.74
C LEU A 28 2.33 -5.12 12.44
N ALA A 29 3.09 -4.29 11.71
CA ALA A 29 4.13 -3.46 12.29
C ALA A 29 3.56 -2.46 13.32
N GLN A 30 2.42 -1.83 13.02
CA GLN A 30 1.70 -0.98 13.96
C GLN A 30 1.30 -1.74 15.23
N LEU A 31 0.69 -2.92 15.09
CA LEU A 31 0.31 -3.76 16.22
C LEU A 31 1.50 -4.08 17.12
N VAL A 32 2.63 -4.48 16.53
CA VAL A 32 3.86 -4.78 17.28
C VAL A 32 4.39 -3.54 17.99
N VAL A 33 4.43 -2.39 17.31
CA VAL A 33 4.89 -1.13 17.91
C VAL A 33 3.98 -0.66 19.03
N CYS A 34 2.67 -0.77 18.86
CA CYS A 34 1.70 -0.37 19.88
C CYS A 34 1.67 -1.32 21.09
N GLU A 35 1.94 -2.62 20.89
CA GLU A 35 2.09 -3.59 21.98
C GLU A 35 3.36 -3.31 22.82
N TRP A 36 4.44 -2.86 22.17
CA TRP A 36 5.72 -2.54 22.82
C TRP A 36 5.77 -1.16 23.48
N ASP A 37 4.85 -0.24 23.16
CA ASP A 37 4.89 1.14 23.63
C ASP A 37 3.81 1.41 24.72
N PRO A 38 4.14 1.27 26.02
CA PRO A 38 3.17 1.44 27.10
C PRO A 38 2.70 2.89 27.26
N GLU A 39 3.44 3.86 26.74
CA GLU A 39 3.11 5.30 26.83
C GLU A 39 2.13 5.77 25.74
N ARG A 40 1.78 4.89 24.77
CA ARG A 40 0.84 5.11 23.65
C ARG A 40 1.14 6.32 22.76
N ARG A 41 2.21 7.07 22.99
CA ARG A 41 2.58 8.25 22.20
C ARG A 41 3.08 7.86 20.81
N VAL A 42 3.86 6.80 20.72
CA VAL A 42 4.35 6.31 19.43
C VAL A 42 3.21 5.70 18.62
N CYS A 43 2.31 4.98 19.29
CA CYS A 43 1.12 4.40 18.64
C CYS A 43 0.25 5.48 17.95
N ASP A 44 -0.02 6.61 18.63
CA ASP A 44 -0.86 7.70 18.09
C ASP A 44 -0.21 8.42 16.89
N VAL A 45 1.12 8.53 16.88
CA VAL A 45 1.89 9.10 15.75
C VAL A 45 1.89 8.16 14.55
N VAL A 46 2.09 6.86 14.79
CA VAL A 46 2.11 5.85 13.72
C VAL A 46 0.71 5.66 13.14
N GLU A 47 -0.35 5.75 13.95
CA GLU A 47 -1.74 5.74 13.50
C GLU A 47 -2.05 6.95 12.60
N LYS A 48 -1.61 8.16 12.97
CA LYS A 48 -1.71 9.35 12.10
C LYS A 48 -0.89 9.22 10.81
N GLY A 49 0.26 8.55 10.88
CA GLY A 49 1.12 8.28 9.71
C GLY A 49 0.60 7.19 8.77
N PHE A 50 -0.40 6.40 9.20
CA PHE A 50 -0.99 5.31 8.43
C PHE A 50 -1.66 5.78 7.15
N LEU A 51 -2.52 6.79 7.27
CA LEU A 51 -3.33 7.31 6.17
C LEU A 51 -2.48 7.88 5.02
N PRO A 52 -1.46 8.73 5.24
CA PRO A 52 -0.60 9.18 4.17
C PRO A 52 0.24 8.04 3.57
N CYS A 53 0.70 7.06 4.37
CA CYS A 53 1.40 5.88 3.84
C CYS A 53 0.50 5.03 2.92
N LEU A 54 -0.75 4.79 3.31
CA LEU A 54 -1.74 4.08 2.50
C LEU A 54 -1.98 4.78 1.16
N ILE A 55 -2.15 6.09 1.17
CA ILE A 55 -2.34 6.88 -0.06
C ILE A 55 -1.10 6.73 -0.95
N THR A 56 0.10 6.81 -0.39
CA THR A 56 1.35 6.71 -1.15
C THR A 56 1.53 5.32 -1.76
N TYR A 57 1.27 4.24 -1.01
CA TYR A 57 1.28 2.88 -1.53
C TYR A 57 0.21 2.66 -2.60
N GLY A 58 -1.00 3.18 -2.38
CA GLY A 58 -2.05 3.14 -3.39
C GLY A 58 -1.63 3.84 -4.68
N VAL A 59 -1.06 5.04 -4.59
CA VAL A 59 -0.56 5.76 -5.77
C VAL A 59 0.56 4.98 -6.46
N MET A 60 1.54 4.45 -5.72
CA MET A 60 2.61 3.67 -6.34
C MET A 60 2.10 2.38 -7.00
N ASP A 61 1.30 1.58 -6.29
CA ASP A 61 0.83 0.30 -6.81
C ASP A 61 -0.17 0.45 -7.95
N PHE A 62 -1.07 1.44 -7.91
CA PHE A 62 -2.07 1.64 -8.97
C PHE A 62 -1.56 2.48 -10.15
N LEU A 63 -0.61 3.40 -9.94
CA LEU A 63 -0.13 4.31 -10.99
C LEU A 63 1.19 3.85 -11.63
N VAL A 64 2.09 3.22 -10.87
CA VAL A 64 3.46 2.88 -11.33
C VAL A 64 3.58 1.42 -11.77
N SER A 65 2.99 0.46 -11.04
CA SER A 65 3.09 -0.97 -11.37
C SER A 65 2.55 -1.35 -12.75
N PRO A 66 1.36 -0.90 -13.21
CA PRO A 66 0.84 -1.28 -14.52
C PRO A 66 1.71 -0.85 -15.73
N PRO A 67 2.20 0.41 -15.85
CA PRO A 67 3.07 0.78 -16.97
C PRO A 67 4.45 0.11 -16.90
N LEU A 68 4.99 -0.15 -15.71
CA LEU A 68 6.26 -0.84 -15.54
C LEU A 68 6.19 -2.29 -16.06
N ARG A 69 5.10 -2.99 -15.74
CA ARG A 69 4.89 -4.38 -16.19
C ARG A 69 4.69 -4.48 -17.70
N ARG A 70 4.01 -3.51 -18.32
CA ARG A 70 3.88 -3.43 -19.79
C ARG A 70 5.21 -3.16 -20.50
N ARG A 71 6.11 -2.40 -19.86
CA ARG A 71 7.47 -2.20 -20.37
C ARG A 71 8.35 -3.43 -20.22
N TRP A 72 8.18 -4.19 -19.15
CA TRP A 72 9.00 -5.39 -18.89
C TRP A 72 8.53 -6.63 -19.67
N SER A 73 7.24 -6.70 -20.02
CA SER A 73 6.69 -7.78 -20.85
C SER A 73 7.00 -7.63 -22.35
N ARG A 74 7.64 -6.53 -22.77
CA ARG A 74 7.97 -6.23 -24.16
C ARG A 74 9.48 -6.33 -24.36
#